data_AF-A0A1F2ZJ91-F1
#
_entry.id   AF-A0A1F2ZJ91-F1
#
_cell.length_a   1.000
_cell.length_b   1.000
_cell.length_c   1.000
_cell.angle_alpha   90.00
_cell.angle_beta   90.00
_cell.angle_gamma   90.00
#
_symmetry.space_group_name_H-M   'P 1'
#
loop_
_entity.id
_entity.type
_entity.pdbx_description
1 polymer ?
#
loop_
_entity_poly.entity_id
_entity_poly.type
_entity_poly.pdbx_seq_one_letter_code
_entity_poly.pdbx_strand_id
1 'polypeptide(L)'
;MSYKHNNLMAMRERYWNDTENNHVDTEKAFFQQLLQQQGIYECATIEDARYFFFSLPSIIIVKGYAHGFMHQPVQEMILQHIQMHKDELIQKNTLKVKFRM
;
A
#
# COMPACT_ATOMS: atom_id res chain seq x y z
N MET A 1 -8.72 -20.04 18.34
CA MET A 1 -8.90 -19.53 16.96
C MET A 1 -8.73 -18.02 16.97
N SER A 2 -7.70 -17.50 16.30
CA SER A 2 -7.28 -16.09 16.40
C SER A 2 -8.04 -15.24 15.37
N TYR A 3 -9.27 -14.84 15.71
CA TYR A 3 -10.17 -14.11 14.79
C TYR A 3 -9.72 -12.67 14.45
N LYS A 4 -8.71 -12.12 15.13
CA LYS A 4 -8.25 -10.73 14.89
C LYS A 4 -7.36 -10.58 13.65
N HIS A 5 -6.50 -11.55 13.34
CA HIS A 5 -5.59 -11.44 12.19
C HIS A 5 -6.28 -11.77 10.85
N ASN A 6 -7.26 -12.67 10.85
CA ASN A 6 -7.93 -13.10 9.62
C ASN A 6 -8.75 -11.96 8.98
N ASN A 7 -9.36 -11.10 9.80
CA ASN A 7 -10.16 -9.98 9.31
C ASN A 7 -9.32 -8.92 8.58
N LEU A 8 -8.07 -8.69 9.00
CA LEU A 8 -7.24 -7.66 8.36
C LEU A 8 -6.71 -8.11 6.99
N MET A 9 -6.23 -9.35 6.88
CA MET A 9 -5.82 -9.89 5.58
C MET A 9 -7.01 -9.98 4.62
N ALA A 10 -8.16 -10.46 5.12
CA ALA A 10 -9.40 -10.46 4.34
C ALA A 10 -9.84 -9.05 3.92
N MET A 11 -9.68 -8.02 4.78
CA MET A 11 -9.91 -6.63 4.39
C MET A 11 -8.96 -6.22 3.27
N ARG A 12 -7.66 -6.45 3.40
CA ARG A 12 -6.70 -6.06 2.35
C ARG A 12 -7.02 -6.72 1.00
N GLU A 13 -7.34 -8.01 1.02
CA GLU A 13 -7.72 -8.74 -0.18
C GLU A 13 -9.05 -8.25 -0.74
N ARG A 14 -10.06 -8.01 0.09
CA ARG A 14 -11.34 -7.46 -0.36
C ARG A 14 -11.15 -6.10 -1.00
N TYR A 15 -10.39 -5.20 -0.38
CA TYR A 15 -10.10 -3.89 -0.95
C TYR A 15 -9.44 -4.02 -2.32
N TRP A 16 -8.40 -4.84 -2.41
CA TRP A 16 -7.62 -4.93 -3.63
C TRP A 16 -8.37 -5.61 -4.78
N ASN A 17 -9.19 -6.61 -4.46
CA ASN A 17 -10.06 -7.30 -5.41
C ASN A 17 -11.39 -6.57 -5.66
N ASP A 18 -11.66 -5.46 -4.98
CA ASP A 18 -12.79 -4.60 -5.28
C ASP A 18 -12.50 -3.91 -6.62
N THR A 19 -13.17 -4.39 -7.65
CA THR A 19 -13.15 -3.86 -9.03
C THR A 19 -14.50 -3.29 -9.43
N GLU A 20 -15.48 -3.31 -8.52
CA GLU A 20 -16.82 -2.77 -8.77
C GLU A 20 -16.88 -1.27 -8.45
N ASN A 21 -15.95 -0.79 -7.62
CA ASN A 21 -15.94 0.60 -7.18
C ASN A 21 -14.82 1.41 -7.86
N ASN A 22 -15.17 2.35 -8.75
CA ASN A 22 -14.23 3.25 -9.42
C ASN A 22 -13.30 4.02 -8.46
N HIS A 23 -13.72 4.20 -7.20
CA HIS A 23 -12.90 4.83 -6.17
C HIS A 23 -11.63 4.01 -5.88
N VAL A 24 -11.73 2.68 -5.83
CA VAL A 24 -10.62 1.80 -5.48
C VAL A 24 -9.53 1.84 -6.55
N ASP A 25 -9.90 1.91 -7.84
CA ASP A 25 -8.93 2.06 -8.92
C ASP A 25 -8.22 3.42 -8.90
N THR A 26 -8.95 4.47 -8.53
CA THR A 26 -8.36 5.81 -8.31
C THR A 26 -7.36 5.78 -7.16
N GLU A 27 -7.68 5.07 -6.08
CA GLU A 27 -6.78 4.91 -4.92
C GLU A 27 -5.57 4.03 -5.24
N LYS A 28 -5.73 2.96 -6.04
CA LYS A 28 -4.61 2.15 -6.55
C LYS A 28 -3.64 3.01 -7.37
N ALA A 29 -4.16 3.84 -8.28
CA ALA A 29 -3.36 4.77 -9.06
C ALA A 29 -2.65 5.80 -8.16
N PHE A 30 -3.35 6.33 -7.14
CA PHE A 30 -2.74 7.22 -6.16
C PHE A 30 -1.55 6.57 -5.44
N PHE A 31 -1.65 5.31 -5.03
CA PHE A 31 -0.52 4.60 -4.43
C PHE A 31 0.67 4.47 -5.38
N GLN A 32 0.44 4.18 -6.66
CA GLN A 32 1.53 4.13 -7.66
C GLN A 32 2.22 5.49 -7.80
N GLN A 33 1.44 6.57 -7.93
CA GLN A 33 2.00 7.92 -8.02
C GLN A 33 2.76 8.29 -6.74
N LEU A 34 2.22 7.97 -5.57
CA LEU A 34 2.87 8.25 -4.29
C LEU A 34 4.23 7.57 -4.18
N LEU A 35 4.31 6.30 -4.58
CA LEU A 35 5.53 5.51 -4.58
C LEU A 35 6.60 6.06 -5.55
N GLN A 36 6.18 6.54 -6.73
CA GLN A 36 7.07 7.21 -7.68
C GLN A 36 7.53 8.57 -7.14
N GLN A 37 6.63 9.37 -6.60
CA GLN A 37 6.94 10.68 -6.01
C GLN A 37 7.91 10.59 -4.84
N GLN A 38 7.78 9.55 -4.01
CA GLN A 38 8.70 9.31 -2.91
C GLN A 38 10.04 8.70 -3.37
N GLY A 39 10.16 8.31 -4.63
CA GLY A 39 11.37 7.69 -5.20
C GLY A 39 11.63 6.28 -4.66
N ILE A 40 10.57 5.55 -4.28
CA ILE A 40 10.69 4.15 -3.83
C ILE A 40 10.86 3.22 -5.03
N TYR A 41 10.10 3.50 -6.10
CA TYR A 41 10.13 2.77 -7.36
C TYR A 41 10.26 3.78 -8.51
N GLU A 42 11.21 3.56 -9.43
CA GLU A 42 11.36 4.41 -10.64
C GLU A 42 10.13 4.33 -11.54
N CYS A 43 9.56 3.12 -11.69
CA CYS A 43 8.30 2.86 -12.38
C CYS A 43 7.38 2.01 -11.49
N ALA A 44 6.64 2.63 -10.57
CA ALA A 44 5.71 1.89 -9.71
C ALA A 44 4.59 1.22 -10.51
N THR A 45 4.54 -0.10 -10.50
CA THR A 45 3.44 -0.88 -11.11
C THR A 45 2.28 -1.08 -10.14
N ILE A 46 1.13 -1.55 -10.64
CA ILE A 46 -0.01 -1.92 -9.80
C ILE A 46 0.39 -3.00 -8.80
N GLU A 47 1.26 -3.93 -9.20
CA GLU A 47 1.79 -4.94 -8.29
C GLU A 47 2.61 -4.30 -7.16
N ASP A 48 3.47 -3.32 -7.44
CA ASP A 48 4.26 -2.64 -6.40
C ASP A 48 3.37 -1.87 -5.43
N ALA A 49 2.34 -1.18 -5.94
CA ALA A 49 1.32 -0.57 -5.12
C ALA A 49 0.58 -1.61 -4.24
N ARG A 50 0.30 -2.81 -4.77
CA ARG A 50 -0.26 -3.92 -3.99
C ARG A 50 0.68 -4.34 -2.88
N TYR A 51 1.95 -4.60 -3.19
CA TYR A 51 2.93 -5.02 -2.20
C TYR A 51 3.07 -4.00 -1.08
N PHE A 52 3.16 -2.71 -1.44
CA PHE A 52 3.19 -1.61 -0.49
C PHE A 52 1.92 -1.55 0.37
N PHE A 53 0.74 -1.67 -0.24
CA PHE A 53 -0.53 -1.68 0.48
C PHE A 53 -0.59 -2.82 1.50
N PHE A 54 -0.10 -4.01 1.15
CA PHE A 54 -0.04 -5.14 2.07
C PHE A 54 1.03 -4.98 3.17
N SER A 55 2.06 -4.16 2.94
CA SER A 55 3.05 -3.81 3.97
C SER A 55 2.57 -2.73 4.93
N LEU A 56 1.53 -1.94 4.57
CA LEU A 56 1.01 -0.89 5.44
C LEU A 56 0.56 -1.43 6.79
N PRO A 57 0.81 -0.71 7.90
CA PRO A 57 0.34 -1.09 9.22
C PRO A 57 -1.19 -1.11 9.28
N SER A 58 -1.73 -1.98 10.15
CA SER A 58 -3.16 -2.20 10.31
C SER A 58 -3.95 -0.93 10.60
N ILE A 59 -3.35 0.02 11.35
CA ILE A 59 -3.97 1.32 11.66
C ILE A 59 -4.29 2.14 10.41
N ILE A 60 -3.42 2.11 9.40
CA ILE A 60 -3.61 2.82 8.13
C ILE A 60 -4.71 2.14 7.32
N ILE A 61 -4.69 0.80 7.25
CA ILE A 61 -5.73 0.04 6.55
C ILE A 61 -7.11 0.32 7.15
N VAL A 62 -7.25 0.26 8.47
CA VAL A 62 -8.54 0.51 9.15
C VAL A 62 -9.01 1.95 8.94
N LYS A 63 -8.11 2.94 9.02
CA LYS A 63 -8.46 4.35 8.78
C LYS A 63 -8.79 4.65 7.33
N GLY A 64 -8.05 4.10 6.38
CA GLY A 64 -8.32 4.22 4.95
C GLY A 64 -9.64 3.55 4.57
N TYR A 65 -9.97 2.42 5.20
CA TYR A 65 -11.29 1.81 5.03
C TYR A 65 -12.45 2.65 5.57
N ALA A 66 -12.23 3.39 6.66
CA ALA A 66 -13.27 4.21 7.27
C ALA A 66 -13.46 5.57 6.60
N HIS A 67 -12.37 6.17 6.09
CA HIS A 67 -12.36 7.56 5.59
C HIS A 67 -11.88 7.73 4.14
N GLY A 68 -11.31 6.70 3.53
CA GLY A 68 -10.58 6.75 2.26
C GLY A 68 -9.06 6.90 2.45
N PHE A 69 -8.28 6.30 1.57
CA PHE A 69 -6.81 6.40 1.52
C PHE A 69 -6.34 7.72 0.93
N MET A 70 -7.20 8.42 0.18
CA MET A 70 -6.96 9.81 -0.24
C MET A 70 -7.25 10.85 0.85
N HIS A 71 -7.78 10.45 2.00
CA HIS A 71 -8.07 11.38 3.08
C HIS A 71 -6.76 11.89 3.71
N GLN A 72 -6.62 13.21 3.86
CA GLN A 72 -5.37 13.87 4.28
C GLN A 72 -4.66 13.23 5.49
N PRO A 73 -5.31 12.95 6.64
CA PRO A 73 -4.65 12.28 7.76
C PRO A 73 -4.22 10.83 7.48
N VAL A 74 -4.86 10.13 6.54
CA VAL A 74 -4.44 8.79 6.11
C VAL A 74 -3.23 8.91 5.20
N GLN A 75 -3.23 9.87 4.27
CA GLN A 75 -2.08 10.19 3.42
C GLN A 75 -0.85 10.55 4.24
N GLU A 76 -1.00 11.38 5.28
CA GLU A 76 0.10 11.71 6.20
C GLU A 76 0.68 10.47 6.87
N MET A 77 -0.18 9.56 7.35
CA MET A 77 0.29 8.29 7.94
C MET A 77 1.01 7.40 6.93
N ILE A 78 0.51 7.34 5.69
CA ILE A 78 1.14 6.57 4.60
C ILE A 78 2.52 7.18 4.28
N LEU A 79 2.60 8.51 4.14
CA LEU A 79 3.83 9.23 3.87
C LEU A 79 4.85 9.05 5.00
N GLN A 80 4.42 9.18 6.25
CA GLN A 80 5.28 8.92 7.41
C GLN A 80 5.81 7.49 7.40
N HIS A 81 4.96 6.49 7.09
CA HIS A 81 5.40 5.11 6.99
C HIS A 81 6.41 4.92 5.84
N ILE A 82 6.17 5.52 4.67
CA ILE A 82 7.12 5.48 3.55
C ILE A 82 8.44 6.11 3.94
N GLN A 83 8.44 7.28 4.58
CA GLN A 83 9.68 7.96 4.97
C GLN A 83 10.45 7.19 6.03
N MET A 84 9.75 6.66 7.04
CA MET A 84 10.36 5.89 8.12
C MET A 84 10.99 4.58 7.62
N HIS A 85 10.37 3.93 6.64
CA HIS A 85 10.81 2.65 6.08
C HIS A 85 11.38 2.77 4.67
N LYS A 86 11.79 3.98 4.26
CA LYS A 86 12.18 4.28 2.87
C LYS A 86 13.30 3.35 2.39
N ASP A 87 14.38 3.28 3.15
CA ASP A 87 15.53 2.43 2.86
C ASP A 87 15.15 0.95 2.81
N GLU A 88 14.27 0.48 3.71
CA GLU A 88 13.80 -0.90 3.73
C GLU A 88 12.93 -1.23 2.51
N LEU A 89 12.06 -0.32 2.10
CA LEU A 89 11.21 -0.45 0.92
C LEU A 89 12.06 -0.48 -0.36
N ILE A 90 13.06 0.40 -0.46
CA ILE A 90 14.00 0.45 -1.58
C ILE A 90 14.87 -0.81 -1.59
N GLN A 91 15.44 -1.24 -0.46
CA GLN A 91 16.23 -2.46 -0.39
C GLN A 91 15.43 -3.71 -0.74
N LYS A 92 14.18 -3.83 -0.26
CA LYS A 92 13.28 -4.92 -0.66
C LYS A 92 13.01 -4.91 -2.16
N ASN A 93 12.89 -3.74 -2.79
CA ASN A 93 12.80 -3.62 -4.23
C ASN A 93 14.09 -4.12 -4.92
N THR A 94 15.25 -3.66 -4.46
CA THR A 94 16.57 -4.09 -4.99
C THR A 94 16.78 -5.60 -4.85
N LEU A 95 16.32 -6.21 -3.73
CA LEU A 95 16.33 -7.65 -3.53
C LEU A 95 15.40 -8.34 -4.53
N LYS A 96 14.18 -7.84 -4.74
CA LYS A 96 13.24 -8.38 -5.74
C LYS A 96 13.80 -8.39 -7.16
N VAL A 97 14.51 -7.32 -7.55
CA VAL A 97 15.18 -7.22 -8.85
C VAL A 97 16.33 -8.22 -8.96
N LYS A 98 17.12 -8.41 -7.88
CA LYS A 98 18.23 -9.37 -7.85
C LYS A 98 17.79 -10.84 -7.83
N PHE A 99 16.58 -11.14 -7.36
CA PHE A 99 16.04 -12.51 -7.32
C PHE A 99 15.22 -12.89 -8.57
N ARG A 100 15.04 -11.97 -9.53
CA ARG A 100 14.70 -12.34 -10.92
C ARG A 100 16.00 -12.72 -11.66
N MET A 101 16.60 -13.85 -11.30
CA MET A 101 17.59 -14.58 -12.11
C MET A 101 17.10 -15.99 -12.34
#